data_AF-A0A429MRW9-F1
#
_entry.id   AF-A0A429MRW9-F1
#
_cell.length_a   1.000
_cell.length_b   1.000
_cell.length_c   1.000
_cell.angle_alpha   90.00
_cell.angle_beta   90.00
_cell.angle_gamma   90.00
#
_symmetry.space_group_name_H-M   'P 1'
#
loop_
_entity.id
_entity.type
_entity.pdbx_description
1 polymer ?
#
loop_
_entity_poly.entity_id
_entity_poly.type
_entity_poly.pdbx_seq_one_letter_code
_entity_poly.pdbx_strand_id
1 'polypeptide(L)'
;MPVNNDKITTIDCFPNDNISRVVYRYGGLVRNEDNDSTNPFVEVLLIEIRKSDQWLFLDKCSTFLVPVLDLDAVQHGSIWDGNILTDQSYRFSGKLITKRFSFDFSNNKPKNIKLTDRIPNTSEYYIPLKNYFLPNKIDYVLQGYPFTKYTNDSYRKVNHCLMHSNDGTQVITSSIHILHSLFVNRKDIRGLLLGTS
;
A
#
# COMPACT_ATOMS: atom_id res chain seq x y z
N MET A 1 35.29 -3.45 -18.38
CA MET A 1 33.97 -4.09 -18.21
C MET A 1 33.33 -3.52 -16.96
N PRO A 2 32.16 -2.87 -17.00
CA PRO A 2 31.49 -2.51 -15.76
C PRO A 2 30.77 -3.75 -15.22
N VAL A 3 31.11 -4.12 -13.99
CA VAL A 3 30.35 -5.10 -13.20
C VAL A 3 29.14 -4.35 -12.67
N ASN A 4 27.97 -4.52 -13.29
CA ASN A 4 26.71 -4.10 -12.68
C ASN A 4 26.45 -5.03 -11.49
N ASN A 5 26.90 -4.63 -10.31
CA ASN A 5 26.36 -5.17 -9.07
C ASN A 5 24.99 -4.53 -8.88
N ASP A 6 23.98 -5.02 -9.60
CA ASP A 6 22.60 -4.68 -9.29
C ASP A 6 22.36 -5.14 -7.85
N LYS A 7 22.24 -4.18 -6.94
CA LYS A 7 22.04 -4.46 -5.52
C LYS A 7 20.70 -5.16 -5.39
N ILE A 8 20.73 -6.46 -5.13
CA ILE A 8 19.53 -7.26 -4.90
C ILE A 8 18.88 -6.75 -3.61
N THR A 9 17.65 -6.24 -3.73
CA THR A 9 16.86 -5.82 -2.58
C THR A 9 16.04 -7.01 -2.09
N THR A 10 16.18 -7.37 -0.81
CA THR A 10 15.44 -8.45 -0.15
C THR A 10 14.72 -7.93 1.08
N ILE A 11 13.65 -8.62 1.50
CA ILE A 11 12.93 -8.31 2.74
C ILE A 11 12.63 -9.56 3.56
N ASP A 12 12.94 -9.55 4.85
CA ASP A 12 12.89 -10.75 5.69
C ASP A 12 11.47 -11.25 5.99
N CYS A 13 10.48 -10.37 5.93
CA CYS A 13 9.09 -10.72 6.26
C CYS A 13 8.34 -11.43 5.13
N PHE A 14 8.92 -11.50 3.92
CA PHE A 14 8.36 -12.27 2.81
C PHE A 14 8.98 -13.66 2.74
N PRO A 15 8.23 -14.68 2.28
CA PRO A 15 8.74 -16.04 2.21
C PRO A 15 9.78 -16.17 1.09
N ASN A 16 10.84 -16.92 1.34
CA ASN A 16 11.81 -17.29 0.30
C ASN A 16 11.34 -18.55 -0.46
N ASP A 17 10.25 -18.42 -1.23
CA ASP A 17 9.56 -19.56 -1.85
C ASP A 17 9.49 -19.50 -3.39
N ASN A 18 10.23 -18.57 -4.03
CA ASN A 18 10.23 -18.33 -5.48
C ASN A 18 8.83 -18.08 -6.10
N ILE A 19 7.81 -17.78 -5.28
CA ILE A 19 6.47 -17.44 -5.78
C ILE A 19 6.43 -15.94 -6.03
N SER A 20 6.12 -15.57 -7.27
CA SER A 20 5.95 -14.17 -7.68
C SER A 20 4.67 -13.59 -7.08
N ARG A 21 4.78 -12.45 -6.41
CA ARG A 21 3.67 -11.74 -5.78
C ARG A 21 3.74 -10.26 -6.07
N VAL A 22 2.58 -9.62 -6.21
CA VAL A 22 2.47 -8.16 -6.29
C VAL A 22 1.97 -7.58 -4.96
N VAL A 23 2.55 -6.46 -4.55
CA VAL A 23 1.99 -5.62 -3.48
C VAL A 23 0.72 -4.94 -3.98
N TYR A 24 -0.43 -5.39 -3.49
CA TYR A 24 -1.73 -4.89 -3.95
C TYR A 24 -2.28 -3.75 -3.10
N ARG A 25 -2.16 -3.84 -1.77
CA ARG A 25 -2.77 -2.86 -0.86
C ARG A 25 -2.11 -2.86 0.52
N TYR A 26 -2.19 -1.72 1.21
CA TYR A 26 -1.85 -1.62 2.63
C TYR A 26 -3.09 -1.75 3.51
N GLY A 27 -2.95 -2.47 4.61
CA GLY A 27 -3.93 -2.67 5.66
C GLY A 27 -3.68 -1.75 6.86
N GLY A 28 -3.97 -2.26 8.06
CA GLY A 28 -3.82 -1.53 9.32
C GLY A 28 -2.36 -1.44 9.79
N LEU A 29 -2.12 -0.50 10.70
CA LEU A 29 -0.89 -0.44 11.50
C LEU A 29 -1.02 -1.40 12.69
N VAL A 30 0.03 -2.18 12.92
CA VAL A 30 0.12 -3.14 14.02
C VAL A 30 1.33 -2.76 14.87
N ARG A 31 1.17 -2.81 16.19
CA ARG A 31 2.27 -2.55 17.12
C ARG A 31 3.29 -3.69 17.04
N ASN A 32 4.58 -3.34 17.01
CA ASN A 32 5.66 -4.30 17.18
C ASN A 32 5.83 -4.53 18.68
N GLU A 33 5.17 -5.54 19.23
CA GLU A 33 5.15 -5.79 20.68
C GLU A 33 6.35 -6.61 21.18
N ASP A 34 7.02 -7.33 20.29
CA ASP A 34 8.02 -8.36 20.64
C ASP A 34 9.48 -7.92 20.45
N ASN A 35 9.76 -6.68 20.03
CA ASN A 35 11.13 -6.19 19.80
C ASN A 35 11.39 -4.84 20.49
N ASP A 36 12.66 -4.58 20.86
CA ASP A 36 13.18 -3.24 21.24
C ASP A 36 13.02 -2.19 20.10
N SER A 37 12.52 -2.61 18.95
CA SER A 37 12.18 -1.77 17.81
C SER A 37 10.83 -1.07 18.01
N THR A 38 10.86 0.25 18.09
CA THR A 38 9.67 1.11 18.09
C THR A 38 9.01 1.23 16.71
N ASN A 39 9.55 0.56 15.68
CA ASN A 39 9.03 0.65 14.32
C ASN A 39 7.73 -0.16 14.19
N PRO A 40 6.58 0.48 13.91
CA PRO A 40 5.33 -0.24 13.72
C PRO A 40 5.36 -1.09 12.46
N PHE A 41 4.53 -2.13 12.43
CA PHE A 41 4.25 -2.91 11.25
C PHE A 41 3.05 -2.35 10.50
N VAL A 42 3.03 -2.55 9.19
CA VAL A 42 1.87 -2.38 8.32
C VAL A 42 1.51 -3.73 7.75
N GLU A 43 0.23 -4.05 7.75
CA GLU A 43 -0.27 -5.18 6.97
C GLU A 43 -0.16 -4.88 5.47
N VAL A 44 0.44 -5.79 4.72
CA VAL A 44 0.60 -5.68 3.28
C VAL A 44 -0.07 -6.87 2.61
N LEU A 45 -1.04 -6.57 1.74
CA LEU A 45 -1.74 -7.55 0.92
C LEU A 45 -0.91 -7.88 -0.31
N LEU A 46 -0.41 -9.11 -0.37
CA LEU A 46 0.22 -9.67 -1.55
C LEU A 46 -0.77 -10.53 -2.33
N ILE A 47 -0.74 -10.44 -3.65
CA ILE A 47 -1.48 -11.31 -4.57
C ILE A 47 -0.45 -12.12 -5.38
N GLU A 48 -0.58 -13.44 -5.42
CA GLU A 48 0.24 -14.28 -6.29
C GLU A 48 -0.05 -13.98 -7.76
N ILE A 49 1.01 -13.88 -8.55
CA ILE A 49 0.94 -13.63 -9.99
C ILE A 49 1.77 -14.67 -10.74
N ARG A 50 1.35 -14.99 -11.96
CA ARG A 50 2.13 -15.79 -12.92
C ARG A 50 2.61 -14.90 -14.05
N LYS A 51 3.72 -15.28 -14.68
CA LYS A 51 4.31 -14.55 -15.82
C LYS A 51 3.34 -14.35 -17.00
N SER A 52 2.34 -15.23 -17.14
CA SER A 52 1.32 -15.16 -18.18
C SER A 52 0.05 -14.39 -17.78
N ASP A 53 -0.05 -13.92 -16.54
CA ASP A 53 -1.29 -13.36 -16.02
C ASP A 53 -1.56 -11.99 -16.63
N GLN A 54 -2.70 -11.89 -17.32
CA GLN A 54 -3.22 -10.63 -17.83
C GLN A 54 -4.05 -9.86 -16.78
N TRP A 55 -4.43 -10.53 -15.69
CA TRP A 55 -5.28 -10.03 -14.62
C TRP A 55 -4.85 -10.60 -13.26
N LEU A 56 -5.13 -9.87 -12.18
CA LEU A 56 -4.88 -10.35 -10.82
C LEU A 56 -5.92 -11.39 -10.42
N PHE A 57 -5.44 -12.59 -10.10
CA PHE A 57 -6.25 -13.63 -9.48
C PHE A 57 -6.34 -13.39 -7.98
N LEU A 58 -7.40 -12.71 -7.54
CA LEU A 58 -7.64 -12.38 -6.13
C LEU A 58 -7.90 -13.61 -5.24
N ASP A 59 -7.89 -14.81 -5.80
CA ASP A 59 -8.09 -16.06 -5.05
C ASP A 59 -6.82 -16.51 -4.30
N LYS A 60 -5.65 -16.00 -4.68
CA LYS A 60 -4.36 -16.35 -4.07
C LYS A 60 -3.71 -15.14 -3.44
N CYS A 61 -4.12 -14.85 -2.22
CA CYS A 61 -3.67 -13.68 -1.49
C CYS A 61 -3.14 -14.02 -0.10
N SER A 62 -2.27 -13.17 0.43
CA SER A 62 -1.72 -13.31 1.78
C SER A 62 -1.42 -11.93 2.38
N THR A 63 -1.56 -11.81 3.70
CA THR A 63 -1.16 -10.61 4.44
C THR A 63 0.16 -10.86 5.14
N PHE A 64 1.10 -9.93 4.98
CA PHE A 64 2.38 -9.92 5.68
C PHE A 64 2.51 -8.67 6.52
N LEU A 65 3.16 -8.79 7.68
CA LEU A 65 3.52 -7.64 8.51
C LEU A 65 4.87 -7.10 8.05
N VAL A 66 4.85 -5.89 7.47
CA VAL A 66 6.02 -5.23 6.92
C VAL A 66 6.38 -4.03 7.81
N PRO A 67 7.63 -3.90 8.27
CA PRO A 67 8.05 -2.71 9.01
C PRO A 67 7.79 -1.45 8.19
N VAL A 68 7.29 -0.37 8.81
CA VAL A 68 6.99 0.87 8.08
C VAL A 68 8.19 1.40 7.29
N LEU A 69 9.40 1.22 7.83
CA LEU A 69 10.65 1.65 7.19
C LEU A 69 10.97 0.91 5.87
N ASP A 70 10.46 -0.29 5.66
CA ASP A 70 10.73 -1.09 4.45
C ASP A 70 9.69 -0.85 3.34
N LEU A 71 8.72 0.06 3.58
CA LEU A 71 7.69 0.41 2.59
C LEU A 71 8.25 1.22 1.42
N ASP A 72 9.52 1.66 1.47
CA ASP A 72 10.21 2.29 0.35
C ASP A 72 10.40 1.31 -0.81
N ALA A 73 10.72 0.06 -0.50
CA ALA A 73 10.79 -1.06 -1.43
C ALA A 73 9.41 -1.71 -1.66
N VAL A 74 8.59 -1.85 -0.62
CA VAL A 74 7.28 -2.53 -0.67
C VAL A 74 6.16 -1.58 -1.14
N GLN A 75 6.33 -0.99 -2.33
CA GLN A 75 5.37 -0.05 -2.92
C GLN A 75 4.20 -0.77 -3.61
N HIS A 76 3.03 -0.13 -3.70
CA HIS A 76 1.91 -0.64 -4.51
C HIS A 76 2.36 -0.92 -5.94
N GLY A 77 2.09 -2.14 -6.42
CA GLY A 77 2.51 -2.60 -7.75
C GLY A 77 3.94 -3.15 -7.82
N SER A 78 4.75 -3.06 -6.77
CA SER A 78 6.05 -3.76 -6.74
C SER A 78 5.84 -5.28 -6.81
N ILE A 79 6.69 -5.95 -7.60
CA ILE A 79 6.66 -7.41 -7.77
C ILE A 79 7.85 -8.04 -7.04
N TRP A 80 7.58 -9.09 -6.30
CA TRP A 80 8.52 -9.83 -5.47
C TRP A 80 8.53 -11.31 -5.83
N ASP A 81 9.69 -11.87 -6.11
CA ASP A 81 9.89 -13.31 -6.31
C ASP A 81 10.35 -13.92 -4.98
N GLY A 82 9.41 -14.53 -4.25
CA GLY A 82 9.62 -14.84 -2.85
C GLY A 82 9.90 -13.57 -2.04
N ASN A 83 11.12 -13.43 -1.54
CA ASN A 83 11.57 -12.29 -0.74
C ASN A 83 12.47 -11.31 -1.49
N ILE A 84 12.61 -11.47 -2.80
CA ILE A 84 13.49 -10.66 -3.66
C ILE A 84 12.66 -9.69 -4.50
N LEU A 85 13.00 -8.40 -4.46
CA LEU A 85 12.35 -7.39 -5.30
C LEU A 85 12.80 -7.54 -6.76
N THR A 86 11.85 -7.52 -7.69
CA THR A 86 12.12 -7.52 -9.13
C THR A 86 12.27 -6.10 -9.69
N ASP A 87 12.90 -5.97 -10.85
CA ASP A 87 13.00 -4.70 -11.60
C ASP A 87 11.69 -4.31 -12.31
N GLN A 88 10.66 -5.17 -12.20
CA GLN A 88 9.37 -4.99 -12.84
C GLN A 88 8.34 -4.41 -11.86
N SER A 89 7.39 -3.67 -12.41
CA SER A 89 6.18 -3.24 -11.68
C SER A 89 4.95 -3.78 -12.38
N TYR A 90 3.99 -4.24 -11.58
CA TYR A 90 2.76 -4.79 -12.09
C TYR A 90 1.95 -3.70 -12.80
N ARG A 91 1.70 -3.92 -14.09
CA ARG A 91 0.86 -3.03 -14.90
C ARG A 91 -0.58 -3.41 -14.66
N PHE A 92 -1.30 -2.64 -13.85
CA PHE A 92 -2.75 -2.78 -13.67
C PHE A 92 -3.51 -2.43 -14.97
N SER A 93 -3.50 -3.37 -15.91
CA SER A 93 -4.24 -3.40 -17.18
C SER A 93 -4.05 -2.17 -18.09
N GLY A 94 -2.88 -1.53 -18.07
CA GLY A 94 -2.63 -0.32 -18.85
C GLY A 94 -3.49 0.89 -18.45
N LYS A 95 -4.18 0.82 -17.30
CA LYS A 95 -5.01 1.90 -16.75
C LYS A 95 -4.21 2.87 -15.89
N LEU A 96 -2.96 2.54 -15.60
CA LEU A 96 -2.07 3.45 -14.91
C LEU A 96 -1.53 4.48 -15.89
N ILE A 97 -1.86 5.75 -15.63
CA ILE A 97 -1.26 6.90 -16.28
C ILE A 97 -0.36 7.59 -15.28
N THR A 98 0.83 8.02 -15.72
CA THR A 98 1.67 8.90 -14.92
C THR A 98 1.11 10.30 -15.03
N LYS A 99 0.61 10.85 -13.92
CA LYS A 99 0.16 12.25 -13.82
C LYS A 99 0.90 12.94 -12.69
N ARG A 100 1.30 14.19 -12.92
CA ARG A 100 1.91 15.05 -11.91
C ARG A 100 0.85 16.01 -11.37
N PHE A 101 0.85 16.19 -10.06
CA PHE A 101 -0.04 17.09 -9.35
C PHE A 101 0.79 18.06 -8.51
N SER A 102 0.31 19.29 -8.39
CA SER A 102 0.85 20.30 -7.47
C SER A 102 -0.22 20.62 -6.44
N PHE A 103 0.20 20.79 -5.19
CA PHE A 103 -0.71 21.00 -4.06
C PHE A 103 -0.29 22.23 -3.26
N ASP A 104 -1.27 23.04 -2.88
CA ASP A 104 -1.14 24.12 -1.92
C ASP A 104 -2.00 23.81 -0.68
N PHE A 105 -1.34 23.31 0.37
CA PHE A 105 -1.99 22.88 1.59
C PHE A 105 -2.29 24.02 2.58
N SER A 106 -1.87 25.27 2.33
CA SER A 106 -2.28 26.39 3.20
C SER A 106 -3.76 26.70 3.04
N ASN A 107 -4.29 26.51 1.83
CA ASN A 107 -5.68 26.80 1.48
C ASN A 107 -6.56 25.54 1.48
N ASN A 108 -5.99 24.38 1.10
CA ASN A 108 -6.72 23.11 1.01
C ASN A 108 -6.03 22.02 1.82
N LYS A 109 -6.27 22.02 3.14
CA LYS A 109 -5.73 20.97 4.01
C LYS A 109 -6.21 19.58 3.56
N PRO A 110 -5.31 18.58 3.50
CA PRO A 110 -5.69 17.20 3.24
C PRO A 110 -6.71 16.70 4.24
N LYS A 111 -7.63 15.84 3.80
CA LYS A 111 -8.68 15.24 4.63
C LYS A 111 -8.45 13.75 4.74
N ASN A 112 -8.63 13.23 5.95
CA ASN A 112 -8.71 11.80 6.18
C ASN A 112 -10.14 11.34 5.86
N ILE A 113 -10.27 10.35 4.96
CA ILE A 113 -11.56 9.79 4.56
C ILE A 113 -11.54 8.26 4.67
N LYS A 114 -12.71 7.67 4.95
CA LYS A 114 -12.98 6.24 4.94
C LYS A 114 -13.73 5.83 3.68
N LEU A 115 -13.76 4.54 3.39
CA LEU A 115 -14.55 3.97 2.29
C LEU A 115 -16.05 4.28 2.39
N THR A 116 -16.55 4.48 3.61
CA THR A 116 -17.94 4.77 3.90
C THR A 116 -18.30 6.25 3.78
N ASP A 117 -17.32 7.13 3.54
CA ASP A 117 -17.55 8.56 3.52
C ASP A 117 -18.14 9.00 2.18
N ARG A 118 -19.16 9.86 2.26
CA ARG A 118 -19.91 10.37 1.10
C ARG A 118 -19.43 11.76 0.68
N ILE A 119 -19.53 12.04 -0.62
CA ILE A 119 -19.32 13.37 -1.15
C ILE A 119 -20.47 14.26 -0.63
N PRO A 120 -20.17 15.43 -0.03
CA PRO A 120 -21.19 16.32 0.52
C PRO A 120 -22.30 16.62 -0.48
N ASN A 121 -23.55 16.61 -0.01
CA ASN A 121 -24.74 16.90 -0.81
C ASN A 121 -24.99 15.92 -1.97
N THR A 122 -24.38 14.73 -1.94
CA THR A 122 -24.65 13.65 -2.91
C THR A 122 -24.98 12.33 -2.21
N SER A 123 -25.51 11.38 -2.95
CA SER A 123 -25.64 9.98 -2.51
C SER A 123 -24.38 9.15 -2.77
N GLU A 124 -23.35 9.74 -3.38
CA GLU A 124 -22.16 9.04 -3.85
C GLU A 124 -21.05 8.98 -2.78
N TYR A 125 -20.28 7.90 -2.80
CA TYR A 125 -19.09 7.73 -1.96
C TYR A 125 -17.87 8.34 -2.64
N TYR A 126 -16.95 8.93 -1.87
CA TYR A 126 -15.65 9.38 -2.43
C TYR A 126 -14.90 8.24 -3.12
N ILE A 127 -15.00 7.03 -2.55
CA ILE A 127 -14.43 5.81 -3.12
C ILE A 127 -15.60 4.89 -3.47
N PRO A 128 -15.92 4.70 -4.76
CA PRO A 128 -17.02 3.83 -5.16
C PRO A 128 -16.76 2.39 -4.68
N LEU A 129 -17.56 1.91 -3.72
CA LEU A 129 -17.40 0.57 -3.12
C LEU A 129 -17.43 -0.56 -4.15
N LYS A 130 -18.21 -0.41 -5.22
CA LYS A 130 -18.26 -1.35 -6.36
C LYS A 130 -16.93 -1.51 -7.09
N ASN A 131 -16.03 -0.52 -6.98
CA ASN A 131 -14.70 -0.52 -7.57
C ASN A 131 -13.61 -0.85 -6.54
N TYR A 132 -13.99 -1.03 -5.26
CA TYR A 132 -13.08 -1.39 -4.18
C TYR A 132 -12.96 -2.91 -4.09
N PHE A 133 -12.16 -3.48 -5.00
CA PHE A 133 -11.97 -4.93 -5.09
C PHE A 133 -11.01 -5.43 -4.01
N LEU A 134 -11.53 -6.28 -3.12
CA LEU A 134 -10.76 -7.08 -2.17
C LEU A 134 -11.00 -8.58 -2.45
N PRO A 135 -10.00 -9.45 -2.20
CA PRO A 135 -10.20 -10.89 -2.19
C PRO A 135 -11.41 -11.32 -1.34
N ASN A 136 -12.29 -12.14 -1.95
CA ASN A 136 -13.55 -12.58 -1.34
C ASN A 136 -13.45 -13.87 -0.52
N LYS A 137 -12.34 -14.62 -0.59
CA LYS A 137 -12.21 -15.92 0.08
C LYS A 137 -10.95 -16.05 0.93
N ILE A 138 -11.15 -16.76 2.03
CA ILE A 138 -10.18 -17.29 2.98
C ILE A 138 -9.81 -18.67 2.43
N ASP A 139 -8.56 -18.87 2.01
CA ASP A 139 -7.80 -20.12 2.18
C ASP A 139 -6.58 -20.12 1.28
N TYR A 140 -5.45 -19.62 1.80
CA TYR A 140 -4.17 -20.30 1.66
C TYR A 140 -3.41 -20.08 2.96
N VAL A 141 -3.12 -21.17 3.67
CA VAL A 141 -2.12 -21.20 4.73
C VAL A 141 -0.77 -21.35 4.02
N LEU A 142 -0.09 -20.24 3.78
CA LEU A 142 1.34 -20.27 3.47
C LEU A 142 2.10 -20.28 4.80
N GLN A 143 3.08 -21.18 4.92
CA GLN A 143 3.91 -21.31 6.12
C GLN A 143 5.02 -20.27 6.14
N GLY A 144 5.28 -19.72 7.33
CA GLY A 144 6.41 -18.88 7.68
C GLY A 144 6.00 -17.88 8.78
N TYR A 145 6.89 -16.98 9.18
CA TYR A 145 6.72 -16.09 10.32
C TYR A 145 6.99 -14.63 9.91
N PRO A 146 6.26 -13.61 10.40
CA PRO A 146 4.95 -13.63 11.07
C PRO A 146 3.82 -13.35 10.07
N PHE A 147 3.05 -14.38 9.73
CA PHE A 147 1.89 -14.26 8.85
C PHE A 147 0.67 -13.85 9.68
N THR A 148 -0.13 -12.90 9.19
CA THR A 148 -1.49 -12.71 9.72
C THR A 148 -2.48 -13.33 8.74
N LYS A 149 -3.46 -14.08 9.27
CA LYS A 149 -4.56 -14.61 8.45
C LYS A 149 -5.21 -13.43 7.73
N TYR A 150 -5.31 -13.51 6.41
CA TYR A 150 -6.01 -12.48 5.63
C TYR A 150 -7.44 -12.33 6.15
N THR A 151 -7.81 -11.09 6.48
CA THR A 151 -9.19 -10.69 6.70
C THR A 151 -9.47 -9.43 5.89
N ASN A 152 -10.60 -9.40 5.20
CA ASN A 152 -11.00 -8.19 4.44
C ASN A 152 -11.27 -6.99 5.35
N ASP A 153 -11.56 -7.25 6.62
CA ASP A 153 -11.96 -6.28 7.64
C ASP A 153 -10.91 -5.20 7.87
N SER A 154 -9.64 -5.59 7.99
CA SER A 154 -8.56 -4.62 8.18
C SER A 154 -8.46 -3.67 6.99
N TYR A 155 -8.45 -4.22 5.77
CA TYR A 155 -8.37 -3.44 4.53
C TYR A 155 -9.60 -2.56 4.24
N ARG A 156 -10.75 -2.88 4.83
CA ARG A 156 -11.98 -2.05 4.74
C ARG A 156 -11.97 -0.87 5.70
N LYS A 157 -11.22 -0.97 6.80
CA LYS A 157 -11.13 0.05 7.85
C LYS A 157 -9.97 1.03 7.62
N VAL A 158 -9.19 0.83 6.55
CA VAL A 158 -8.06 1.69 6.21
C VAL A 158 -8.55 3.09 5.83
N ASN A 159 -7.81 4.06 6.36
CA ASN A 159 -7.97 5.47 6.06
C ASN A 159 -7.27 5.84 4.75
N HIS A 160 -7.90 6.73 3.99
CA HIS A 160 -7.36 7.31 2.77
C HIS A 160 -7.16 8.82 2.94
N CYS A 161 -6.18 9.36 2.23
CA CYS A 161 -5.89 10.78 2.20
C CYS A 161 -6.51 11.38 0.94
N LEU A 162 -7.47 12.27 1.12
CA LEU A 162 -8.06 13.10 0.08
C LEU A 162 -7.34 14.45 0.02
N MET A 163 -6.82 14.78 -1.14
CA MET A 163 -6.14 16.05 -1.42
C MET A 163 -6.79 16.73 -2.63
N HIS A 164 -6.75 18.06 -2.66
CA HIS A 164 -7.16 18.84 -3.83
C HIS A 164 -5.91 19.46 -4.43
N SER A 165 -5.61 19.12 -5.69
CA SER A 165 -4.52 19.78 -6.41
C SER A 165 -4.92 21.19 -6.84
N ASN A 166 -3.92 21.98 -7.21
CA ASN A 166 -4.08 23.37 -7.62
C ASN A 166 -4.97 23.54 -8.87
N ASP A 167 -5.08 22.49 -9.68
CA ASP A 167 -5.97 22.42 -10.86
C ASP A 167 -7.41 22.01 -10.49
N GLY A 168 -7.73 21.86 -9.21
CA GLY A 168 -9.05 21.45 -8.71
C GLY A 168 -9.30 19.94 -8.74
N THR A 169 -8.34 19.12 -9.18
CA THR A 169 -8.50 17.65 -9.20
C THR A 169 -8.50 17.09 -7.77
N GLN A 170 -9.46 16.19 -7.48
CA GLN A 170 -9.43 15.39 -6.27
C GLN A 170 -8.49 14.19 -6.43
N VAL A 171 -7.52 14.07 -5.52
CA VAL A 171 -6.54 12.99 -5.49
C VAL A 171 -6.75 12.19 -4.21
N ILE A 172 -7.03 10.91 -4.35
CA ILE A 172 -7.20 9.98 -3.23
C ILE A 172 -6.03 9.00 -3.23
N THR A 173 -5.35 8.86 -2.11
CA THR A 173 -4.25 7.91 -1.92
C THR A 173 -4.34 7.19 -0.57
N SER A 174 -3.54 6.14 -0.37
CA SER A 174 -3.45 5.47 0.93
C SER A 174 -2.82 6.40 1.97
N SER A 175 -3.44 6.53 3.14
CA SER A 175 -2.86 7.31 4.24
C SER A 175 -1.56 6.70 4.75
N ILE A 176 -1.35 5.39 4.61
CA ILE A 176 -0.09 4.72 4.93
C ILE A 176 1.03 5.19 4.01
N HIS A 177 0.74 5.37 2.71
CA HIS A 177 1.74 5.85 1.77
C HIS A 177 2.17 7.29 2.09
N ILE A 178 1.21 8.16 2.45
CA ILE A 178 1.51 9.51 2.93
C ILE A 178 2.32 9.46 4.21
N LEU A 179 1.88 8.68 5.21
CA LEU A 179 2.60 8.51 6.48
C LEU A 179 4.05 8.08 6.23
N HIS A 180 4.25 7.05 5.40
CA HIS A 180 5.58 6.58 5.03
C HIS A 180 6.42 7.64 4.31
N SER A 181 5.85 8.38 3.36
CA SER A 181 6.57 9.47 2.66
C SER A 181 7.10 10.53 3.63
N LEU A 182 6.38 10.76 4.72
CA LEU A 182 6.81 11.62 5.79
C LEU A 182 7.96 11.00 6.59
N PHE A 183 7.95 9.69 6.82
CA PHE A 183 8.99 8.95 7.53
C PHE A 183 10.35 9.03 6.82
N VAL A 184 10.38 8.97 5.48
CA VAL A 184 11.62 8.80 4.70
C VAL A 184 12.35 10.11 4.42
N ASN A 185 11.70 11.27 4.36
CA ASN A 185 12.37 12.57 4.29
C ASN A 185 11.37 13.72 4.44
N ARG A 186 11.58 14.62 5.42
CA ARG A 186 10.85 15.89 5.72
C ARG A 186 10.01 15.85 7.01
N LYS A 187 10.64 16.26 8.12
CA LYS A 187 9.97 16.49 9.41
C LYS A 187 8.88 17.58 9.32
N ASP A 188 9.04 18.54 8.41
CA ASP A 188 8.21 19.76 8.38
C ASP A 188 6.78 19.50 7.87
N ILE A 189 6.61 18.55 6.95
CA ILE A 189 5.29 18.16 6.43
C ILE A 189 4.52 17.29 7.45
N ARG A 190 5.22 16.58 8.35
CA ARG A 190 4.60 15.74 9.42
C ARG A 190 3.70 16.56 10.34
N GLY A 191 4.17 17.75 10.74
CA GLY A 191 3.42 18.63 11.64
C GLY A 191 2.13 19.18 11.03
N LEU A 192 2.12 19.38 9.71
CA LEU A 192 0.96 19.94 8.99
C LEU A 192 -0.15 18.91 8.73
N LEU A 193 0.19 17.63 8.58
CA LEU A 193 -0.76 16.54 8.33
C LEU A 193 -1.34 15.93 9.61
N LEU A 194 -0.60 15.98 10.72
CA LEU A 194 -1.01 15.42 12.01
C LEU A 194 -1.59 16.47 12.97
N GLY A 195 -1.56 17.74 12.60
CA GLY A 195 -2.19 18.83 13.36
C GLY A 195 -3.72 18.72 13.29
N THR A 196 -4.30 18.09 14.30
CA THR A 196 -5.74 18.16 14.56
C THR A 196 -6.14 19.61 14.79
N SER A 197 -7.00 20.14 13.90
CA SER A 197 -7.88 21.25 14.24
C SER A 197 -8.91 20.81 15.27
#